data_AF-A0A8X6U875-F1
#
_entry.id   AF-A0A8X6U875-F1
#
_cell.length_a   1.000
_cell.length_b   1.000
_cell.length_c   1.000
_cell.angle_alpha   90.00
_cell.angle_beta   90.00
_cell.angle_gamma   90.00
#
_symmetry.space_group_name_H-M   'P 1'
#
loop_
_entity.id
_entity.type
_entity.pdbx_description
1 polymer ?
#
loop_
_entity_poly.entity_id
_entity_poly.type
_entity_poly.pdbx_seq_one_letter_code
_entity_poly.pdbx_strand_id
1 'polypeptide(L)'
;TSGHRCEIVNDCVDGIYRHCSSSGGTCTYNVAQKNAVCLCGQGKALNLTENRCRECDCGTHGDCEIRQGRKICKCEDKYEDKDGICTSN
;
A
#
# COMPACT_ATOMS: atom_id res chain seq x y z
N THR A 1 12.43 -11.12 -34.83
CA THR A 1 12.62 -9.88 -34.05
C THR A 1 12.30 -10.19 -32.60
N SER A 2 13.33 -10.33 -31.76
CA SER A 2 13.15 -10.60 -30.32
C SER A 2 12.46 -9.42 -29.65
N GLY A 3 11.41 -9.74 -28.89
CA GLY A 3 10.48 -8.77 -28.32
C GLY A 3 11.00 -8.06 -27.07
N HIS A 4 10.45 -6.86 -26.86
CA HIS A 4 10.43 -6.18 -25.57
C HIS A 4 9.12 -5.37 -25.49
N ARG A 5 8.01 -6.04 -25.21
CA ARG A 5 6.81 -5.37 -24.69
C ARG A 5 6.91 -5.34 -23.16
N CYS A 6 7.91 -4.63 -22.65
CA CYS A 6 7.83 -4.11 -21.29
C CYS A 6 6.98 -2.84 -21.40
N GLU A 7 5.66 -2.98 -21.25
CA GLU A 7 4.78 -1.82 -21.20
C GLU A 7 5.13 -1.04 -19.94
N ILE A 8 5.84 0.07 -20.12
CA ILE A 8 6.13 1.00 -19.03
C ILE A 8 4.78 1.51 -18.54
N VAL A 9 4.46 1.19 -17.30
CA VAL A 9 3.26 1.71 -16.64
C VAL A 9 3.54 3.17 -16.32
N ASN A 10 3.05 4.09 -17.16
CA ASN A 10 3.34 5.53 -17.03
C ASN A 10 3.09 6.05 -15.61
N ASP A 11 2.04 5.58 -14.95
CA ASP A 11 1.71 5.94 -13.56
C ASP A 11 2.79 5.55 -12.54
N CYS A 12 3.60 4.52 -12.84
CA CYS A 12 4.68 4.05 -11.97
C CYS A 12 6.00 4.80 -12.20
N VAL A 13 6.16 5.50 -13.32
CA VAL A 13 7.42 6.19 -13.67
C VAL A 13 7.28 7.70 -13.56
N ASP A 14 6.23 8.25 -14.19
CA ASP A 14 6.01 9.70 -14.26
C ASP A 14 4.68 10.14 -13.64
N GLY A 15 3.74 9.21 -13.43
CA GLY A 15 2.45 9.53 -12.85
C GLY A 15 2.40 9.42 -11.32
N ILE A 16 1.20 9.14 -10.81
CA ILE A 16 0.86 9.30 -9.40
C ILE A 16 1.64 8.36 -8.47
N TYR A 17 2.05 7.18 -8.94
CA TYR A 17 2.77 6.17 -8.16
C TYR A 17 4.28 6.17 -8.42
N ARG A 18 4.85 7.23 -9.00
CA ARG A 18 6.31 7.36 -9.24
C ARG A 18 7.18 7.16 -7.98
N HIS A 19 6.61 7.45 -6.80
CA HIS A 19 7.30 7.28 -5.51
C HIS A 19 6.97 5.97 -4.79
N CYS A 20 6.11 5.12 -5.37
CA CYS A 20 5.70 3.86 -4.77
C CYS A 20 6.91 2.98 -4.43
N SER A 21 7.78 2.74 -5.42
CA SER A 21 9.00 1.94 -5.23
C SER A 21 9.94 2.53 -4.19
N SER A 22 10.17 3.83 -4.24
CA SER A 22 11.02 4.54 -3.26
C SER A 22 10.45 4.52 -1.85
N SER A 23 9.14 4.42 -1.70
CA SER A 23 8.45 4.32 -0.41
C SER A 23 8.42 2.90 0.18
N GLY A 24 8.98 1.91 -0.52
CA GLY A 24 8.95 0.50 -0.12
C GLY A 24 7.68 -0.23 -0.55
N GLY A 25 7.08 0.20 -1.66
CA GLY A 25 6.03 -0.53 -2.36
C GLY A 25 6.51 -1.09 -3.70
N THR A 26 5.64 -1.82 -4.37
CA THR A 26 5.82 -2.33 -5.73
C THR A 26 4.70 -1.78 -6.60
N CYS A 27 5.07 -0.98 -7.60
CA CYS A 27 4.10 -0.46 -8.56
C CYS A 27 3.93 -1.47 -9.70
N THR A 28 2.70 -1.87 -9.98
CA THR A 28 2.36 -2.84 -11.03
C THR A 28 1.10 -2.42 -11.76
N TYR A 29 0.85 -2.99 -12.94
CA TYR A 29 -0.37 -2.75 -13.69
C TYR A 29 -1.41 -3.83 -13.37
N ASN A 30 -2.56 -3.41 -12.87
CA ASN A 30 -3.70 -4.28 -12.66
C ASN A 30 -4.51 -4.41 -13.96
N VAL A 31 -4.36 -5.54 -14.65
CA VAL A 31 -5.08 -5.83 -15.90
C VAL A 31 -6.60 -5.91 -15.73
N ALA A 32 -7.10 -6.30 -14.55
CA ALA A 32 -8.53 -6.41 -14.28
C ALA A 32 -9.17 -5.02 -14.10
N GLN A 33 -8.47 -4.12 -13.42
CA GLN A 33 -8.92 -2.75 -13.16
C GLN A 33 -8.45 -1.73 -14.21
N LYS A 34 -7.58 -2.16 -15.14
CA LYS A 34 -6.95 -1.33 -16.18
C LYS A 34 -6.28 -0.06 -15.64
N ASN A 35 -5.63 -0.17 -14.49
CA ASN A 35 -4.94 0.93 -13.84
C ASN A 35 -3.64 0.46 -13.19
N ALA A 36 -2.74 1.41 -12.90
CA ALA A 36 -1.61 1.12 -12.04
C ALA A 36 -2.05 1.00 -10.58
N VAL A 37 -1.41 0.09 -9.85
CA VAL A 37 -1.62 -0.10 -8.41
C VAL A 37 -0.27 -0.14 -7.71
N CYS A 38 -0.22 0.46 -6.53
CA CYS A 38 0.95 0.43 -5.65
C CYS A 38 0.70 -0.55 -4.49
N LEU A 39 1.46 -1.64 -4.45
CA LEU A 39 1.39 -2.66 -3.40
C LEU A 39 2.45 -2.37 -2.35
N CYS A 40 2.06 -2.03 -1.13
CA CYS A 40 3.01 -1.72 -0.07
C CYS A 40 3.57 -2.99 0.59
N GLY A 41 4.84 -2.94 1.00
CA GLY A 41 5.46 -4.00 1.79
C GLY A 41 4.85 -4.14 3.20
N GLN A 42 5.30 -5.16 3.94
CA GLN A 42 4.85 -5.42 5.31
C GLN A 42 5.02 -4.19 6.22
N GLY A 43 4.04 -3.96 7.10
CA GLY A 43 4.03 -2.82 8.01
C GLY A 43 3.83 -1.47 7.32
N LYS A 44 3.40 -1.45 6.05
CA LYS A 44 3.10 -0.23 5.30
C LYS A 44 1.76 -0.33 4.61
N ALA A 45 1.10 0.81 4.46
CA ALA A 45 -0.15 0.93 3.72
C ALA A 45 -0.08 2.06 2.70
N LEU A 46 -0.86 1.92 1.64
CA LEU A 46 -0.95 2.92 0.58
C LEU A 46 -1.71 4.15 1.10
N ASN A 47 -1.04 5.29 1.15
CA ASN A 47 -1.68 6.56 1.42
C ASN A 47 -2.27 7.13 0.12
N LEU A 48 -3.59 7.08 -0.02
CA LEU A 48 -4.31 7.58 -1.21
C LEU A 48 -4.20 9.09 -1.41
N THR A 49 -3.84 9.86 -0.38
CA THR A 49 -3.64 11.32 -0.49
C THR A 49 -2.28 11.64 -1.11
N GLU A 50 -1.25 10.86 -0.79
CA GLU A 50 0.12 11.09 -1.28
C GLU A 50 0.55 10.11 -2.37
N ASN A 51 -0.28 9.11 -2.68
CA ASN A 51 -0.02 8.01 -3.63
C ASN A 51 1.32 7.29 -3.38
N ARG A 52 1.68 7.11 -2.11
CA ARG A 52 2.90 6.42 -1.68
C ARG A 52 2.65 5.55 -0.46
N CYS A 53 3.51 4.57 -0.25
CA CYS A 53 3.48 3.77 0.97
C CYS A 53 3.94 4.60 2.16
N ARG A 54 3.21 4.50 3.26
CA ARG A 54 3.61 5.03 4.56
C ARG A 54 3.64 3.91 5.58
N GLU A 55 4.46 4.09 6.59
CA GLU A 55 4.49 3.20 7.74
C GLU A 55 3.12 3.14 8.39
N CYS A 56 2.69 1.91 8.63
CA CYS A 56 1.36 1.55 9.03
C CYS A 56 1.50 0.27 9.87
N ASP A 57 1.90 0.46 11.12
CA ASP A 57 2.06 -0.62 12.07
C ASP A 57 0.79 -0.75 12.91
N CYS A 58 0.09 -1.87 12.79
CA CYS A 58 -1.03 -2.25 13.65
C CYS A 58 -0.75 -3.56 14.40
N GLY A 59 0.50 -4.00 14.44
CA GLY A 59 0.86 -5.35 14.86
C GLY A 59 0.50 -6.45 13.85
N THR A 60 0.72 -7.70 14.23
CA THR A 60 0.51 -8.90 13.40
C THR A 60 -0.96 -9.29 13.21
N HIS A 61 -1.86 -8.77 14.05
CA HIS A 61 -3.28 -9.12 14.09
C HIS A 61 -4.18 -7.95 13.65
N GLY A 62 -3.63 -7.07 12.81
CA GLY A 62 -4.33 -5.89 12.33
C GLY A 62 -4.02 -5.59 10.88
N ASP A 63 -5.07 -5.42 10.08
CA ASP A 63 -4.96 -4.81 8.76
C ASP A 63 -4.80 -3.30 8.92
N CYS A 64 -3.78 -2.74 8.26
CA CYS A 64 -3.49 -1.32 8.33
C CYS A 64 -3.95 -0.60 7.05
N GLU A 65 -4.78 0.43 7.20
CA GLU A 65 -5.24 1.28 6.11
C GLU A 65 -4.93 2.75 6.41
N ILE A 66 -4.59 3.54 5.38
CA ILE A 66 -4.45 4.99 5.52
C ILE A 66 -5.54 5.70 4.74
N ARG A 67 -6.47 6.33 5.46
CA ARG A 67 -7.57 7.11 4.86
C ARG A 67 -7.45 8.56 5.27
N GLN A 68 -7.46 9.47 4.28
CA GLN A 68 -7.32 10.92 4.50
C GLN A 68 -6.10 11.28 5.37
N GLY A 69 -4.98 10.57 5.17
CA GLY A 69 -3.76 10.76 5.95
C GLY A 69 -3.79 10.24 7.39
N ARG A 70 -4.88 9.58 7.82
CA ARG A 70 -4.99 8.94 9.13
C ARG A 70 -4.80 7.42 9.02
N LYS A 71 -3.97 6.88 9.90
CA LYS A 71 -3.82 5.43 10.11
C LYS A 71 -5.11 4.88 10.73
N ILE A 72 -5.62 3.80 10.16
CA ILE A 72 -6.78 3.05 10.65
C ILE A 72 -6.32 1.60 10.78
N CYS A 73 -6.34 1.09 12.01
CA CYS A 73 -6.07 -0.31 12.33
C CYS A 73 -7.39 -1.07 12.41
N LYS A 74 -7.53 -2.11 11.59
CA LYS A 74 -8.63 -3.07 11.66
C LYS A 74 -8.11 -4.33 12.32
N CYS A 75 -8.37 -4.47 13.61
CA CYS A 75 -7.97 -5.64 14.37
C CYS A 75 -8.84 -6.85 14.06
N GLU A 76 -8.25 -8.04 14.06
CA GLU A 76 -8.98 -9.30 13.96
C GLU A 76 -9.94 -9.49 15.14
N ASP A 77 -10.98 -10.31 14.95
CA ASP A 77 -11.89 -10.70 16.04
C ASP A 77 -11.08 -11.26 17.23
N LYS A 78 -11.32 -10.68 18.43
CA LYS A 78 -10.60 -10.89 19.72
C LYS A 78 -9.37 -10.03 19.97
N TYR A 79 -8.98 -9.16 19.05
CA TYR A 79 -7.95 -8.16 19.25
C TYR A 79 -8.57 -6.77 19.34
N GLU A 80 -8.02 -5.94 20.21
CA GLU A 80 -8.43 -4.56 20.39
C GLU A 80 -7.28 -3.61 20.07
N ASP A 81 -7.63 -2.47 19.48
CA ASP A 81 -6.68 -1.37 19.28
C ASP A 81 -6.32 -0.79 20.64
N LYS A 82 -5.08 -1.07 21.09
CA LYS A 82 -4.47 -0.40 22.24
C LYS A 82 -3.29 0.43 21.72
N ASP A 83 -3.42 1.74 21.82
CA ASP A 83 -2.41 2.71 21.34
C ASP A 83 -2.04 2.55 19.85
N GLY A 84 -2.99 2.16 19.00
CA GLY A 84 -2.73 1.98 17.57
C GLY A 84 -2.02 0.67 17.20
N ILE A 85 -2.02 -0.32 18.09
CA ILE A 85 -1.54 -1.69 17.87
C ILE A 85 -2.67 -2.65 18.27
N CYS A 86 -2.94 -3.64 17.43
CA CYS A 86 -3.92 -4.69 17.73
C CYS A 86 -3.32 -5.69 18.72
N THR A 87 -3.87 -5.71 19.94
CA THR A 87 -3.43 -6.58 21.04
C THR A 87 -4.59 -7.42 21.55
N SER A 88 -4.33 -8.67 21.95
CA SER A 88 -5.34 -9.52 22.58
C SER A 88 -5.69 -8.95 23.95
N ASN A 89 -6.98 -8.97 24.30
CA ASN A 89 -7.42 -8.62 25.66
C ASN A 89 -6.99 -9.69 26.66
#